data_AF-A0AAX1XGF4-F1
#
_entry.id   AF-A0AAX1XGF4-F1
#
_cell.length_a   1.000
_cell.length_b   1.000
_cell.length_c   1.000
_cell.angle_alpha   90.00
_cell.angle_beta   90.00
_cell.angle_gamma   90.00
#
_symmetry.space_group_name_H-M   'P 1'
#
loop_
_entity.id
_entity.type
_entity.pdbx_description
1 polymer ?
#
loop_
_entity_poly.entity_id
_entity_poly.type
_entity_poly.pdbx_seq_one_letter_code
_entity_poly.pdbx_strand_id
1 'polypeptide(L)'
;MLNKAEYKENSELNMSDYELTEKNKAKIDECLKERQEAMDARTGEEGYNAQIGNINQQSAKIGELAADDFVRSKRPNAKLLHPKDIGTSISKPGDFDMVYEVEEPPPGEIIIVEAKGGSSPLGSRKIGNEACQQGTAKYAAAIVGKMSRNGRNTTEWEAAKSIRNASRSGRPIRYIHTKTPISESGKVSKVKVKEFNVDLGKF
;
A
#
# COMPACT_ATOMS: atom_id res chain seq x y z
N MET A 1 -24.32 4.43 2.07
CA MET A 1 -23.77 3.27 2.82
C MET A 1 -22.33 3.03 2.36
N LEU A 2 -21.40 2.81 3.29
CA LEU A 2 -19.99 2.51 2.97
C LEU A 2 -19.79 1.00 3.03
N ASN A 3 -19.36 0.41 1.91
CA ASN A 3 -18.87 -0.95 1.86
C ASN A 3 -17.46 -0.99 2.48
N LYS A 4 -17.39 -1.48 3.71
CA LYS A 4 -16.15 -1.53 4.49
C LYS A 4 -15.42 -2.83 4.22
N ALA A 5 -14.09 -2.78 4.22
CA ALA A 5 -13.28 -3.98 4.11
C ALA A 5 -13.27 -4.77 5.42
N GLU A 6 -13.24 -6.08 5.30
CA GLU A 6 -13.04 -7.02 6.39
C GLU A 6 -11.63 -7.60 6.33
N TYR A 7 -11.16 -8.20 7.42
CA TYR A 7 -9.83 -8.79 7.50
C TYR A 7 -9.93 -10.28 7.76
N LYS A 8 -9.01 -11.07 7.19
CA LYS A 8 -8.87 -12.48 7.53
C LYS A 8 -8.34 -12.59 8.97
N GLU A 9 -8.94 -13.45 9.78
CA GLU A 9 -8.45 -13.72 11.13
C GLU A 9 -7.13 -14.52 11.07
N ASN A 10 -7.11 -15.58 10.27
CA ASN A 10 -6.02 -16.56 10.21
C ASN A 10 -5.24 -16.45 8.88
N SER A 11 -4.49 -15.37 8.70
CA SER A 11 -3.52 -15.24 7.60
C SER A 11 -2.09 -15.29 8.11
N GLU A 12 -1.23 -16.04 7.42
CA GLU A 12 0.22 -16.07 7.69
C GLU A 12 0.92 -14.71 7.47
N LEU A 13 0.28 -13.77 6.77
CA LEU A 13 0.78 -12.42 6.56
C LEU A 13 0.33 -11.46 7.67
N ASN A 14 -0.61 -11.87 8.53
CA ASN A 14 -1.02 -11.05 9.67
C ASN A 14 0.15 -10.94 10.67
N MET A 15 0.56 -9.71 10.97
CA MET A 15 1.64 -9.39 11.91
C MET A 15 1.25 -8.17 12.73
N SER A 16 1.44 -8.23 14.05
CA SER A 16 1.10 -7.11 14.94
C SER A 16 2.26 -6.15 15.22
N ASP A 17 3.47 -6.62 14.96
CA ASP A 17 4.71 -6.07 15.51
C ASP A 17 5.92 -6.42 14.63
N TYR A 18 5.75 -6.42 13.31
CA TYR A 18 6.88 -6.61 12.41
C TYR A 18 7.94 -5.51 12.66
N GLU A 19 9.18 -5.94 12.90
CA GLU A 19 10.33 -5.07 13.10
C GLU A 19 11.03 -4.80 11.76
N LEU A 20 11.29 -3.52 11.50
CA LEU A 20 11.95 -3.07 10.27
C LEU A 20 13.41 -3.51 10.23
N THR A 21 13.91 -3.84 9.04
CA THR A 21 15.35 -4.02 8.84
C THR A 21 16.12 -2.71 9.00
N GLU A 22 17.38 -2.77 9.44
CA GLU A 22 18.24 -1.58 9.62
C GLU A 22 18.36 -0.75 8.34
N LYS A 23 18.43 -1.41 7.18
CA LYS A 23 18.51 -0.73 5.88
C LYS A 23 17.30 0.15 5.62
N ASN A 24 16.09 -0.31 5.96
CA ASN A 24 14.87 0.46 5.75
C ASN A 24 14.59 1.45 6.88
N LYS A 25 15.09 1.21 8.11
CA LYS A 25 15.07 2.21 9.19
C LYS A 25 15.76 3.51 8.76
N ALA A 26 16.95 3.45 8.16
CA ALA A 26 17.67 4.64 7.72
C ALA A 26 16.87 5.50 6.72
N LYS A 27 16.23 4.88 5.73
CA LYS A 27 15.37 5.59 4.75
C LYS A 27 14.12 6.18 5.40
N ILE A 28 13.53 5.45 6.35
CA ILE A 28 12.37 5.93 7.10
C ILE A 28 12.76 7.10 8.00
N ASP A 29 13.94 7.08 8.60
CA ASP A 29 14.46 8.18 9.44
C ASP A 29 14.65 9.47 8.62
N GLU A 30 15.10 9.38 7.37
CA GLU A 30 15.16 10.53 6.44
C GLU A 30 13.76 11.11 6.21
N CYS A 31 12.76 10.28 5.89
CA CYS A 31 11.39 10.74 5.72
C CYS A 31 10.79 11.31 7.02
N LEU A 32 11.13 10.74 8.19
CA LEU A 32 10.69 11.23 9.48
C LEU A 32 11.26 12.62 9.78
N LYS A 33 12.52 12.86 9.42
CA LYS A 33 13.16 14.17 9.55
C LYS A 33 12.45 15.22 8.69
N GLU A 34 12.26 14.98 7.40
CA GLU A 34 11.55 15.90 6.51
C GLU A 34 10.10 16.13 6.98
N ARG A 35 9.46 15.08 7.47
CA ARG A 35 8.13 15.16 8.06
C ARG A 35 8.09 16.05 9.31
N GLN A 36 9.11 15.96 10.18
CA GLN A 36 9.20 16.77 11.39
C GLN A 36 9.48 18.24 11.06
N GLU A 37 10.39 18.51 10.11
CA GLU A 37 10.65 19.86 9.61
C GLU A 37 9.37 20.51 9.06
N ALA A 38 8.56 19.76 8.31
CA ALA A 38 7.26 20.22 7.83
C ALA A 38 6.25 20.43 8.97
N MET A 39 6.29 19.63 10.04
CA MET A 39 5.45 19.86 11.23
C MET A 39 5.83 21.13 11.97
N ASP A 40 7.12 21.35 12.18
CA ASP A 40 7.64 22.50 12.93
C ASP A 40 7.40 23.82 12.18
N ALA A 41 7.40 23.76 10.84
CA ALA A 41 7.07 24.89 9.97
C ALA A 41 5.56 25.24 9.93
N ARG A 42 4.69 24.51 10.63
CA ARG A 42 3.25 24.82 10.72
C ARG A 42 2.99 25.99 11.67
N THR A 43 3.19 27.22 11.18
CA THR A 43 2.82 28.44 11.92
C THR A 43 1.52 29.03 11.37
N GLY A 44 0.48 29.12 12.22
CA GLY A 44 -0.83 29.66 11.81
C GLY A 44 -1.56 28.80 10.77
N GLU A 45 -2.68 29.33 10.25
CA GLU A 45 -3.51 28.62 9.27
C GLU A 45 -2.85 28.54 7.88
N GLU A 46 -2.14 29.59 7.46
CA GLU A 46 -1.39 29.59 6.20
C GLU A 46 -0.24 28.58 6.20
N GLY A 47 0.54 28.52 7.30
CA GLY A 47 1.61 27.53 7.47
C GLY A 47 1.07 26.09 7.55
N TYR A 48 -0.12 25.90 8.12
CA TYR A 48 -0.79 24.60 8.11
C TYR A 48 -1.07 24.11 6.68
N ASN A 49 -1.75 24.95 5.88
CA ASN A 49 -2.14 24.60 4.51
C ASN A 49 -0.92 24.40 3.60
N ALA A 50 0.16 25.15 3.83
CA ALA A 50 1.41 24.99 3.08
C ALA A 50 2.11 23.65 3.35
N GLN A 51 2.06 23.13 4.59
CA GLN A 51 2.86 21.96 4.99
C GLN A 51 2.08 20.65 5.05
N ILE A 52 0.74 20.67 5.10
CA ILE A 52 -0.06 19.45 5.23
C ILE A 52 0.18 18.48 4.06
N GLY A 53 0.42 18.99 2.86
CA GLY A 53 0.79 18.18 1.69
C GLY A 53 2.11 17.42 1.90
N ASN A 54 3.15 18.13 2.35
CA ASN A 54 4.46 17.55 2.63
C ASN A 54 4.39 16.49 3.74
N ILE A 55 3.67 16.78 4.82
CA ILE A 55 3.45 15.85 5.93
C ILE A 55 2.76 14.57 5.45
N ASN A 56 1.72 14.70 4.63
CA ASN A 56 0.98 13.56 4.09
C ASN A 56 1.83 12.74 3.14
N GLN A 57 2.62 13.40 2.27
CA GLN A 57 3.54 12.73 1.36
C GLN A 57 4.60 11.93 2.11
N GLN A 58 5.26 12.51 3.10
CA GLN A 58 6.25 11.79 3.90
C GLN A 58 5.62 10.66 4.72
N SER A 59 4.41 10.88 5.27
CA SER A 59 3.68 9.81 5.96
C SER A 59 3.33 8.65 5.02
N ALA A 60 2.90 8.93 3.79
CA ALA A 60 2.66 7.90 2.78
C ALA A 60 3.95 7.14 2.48
N LYS A 61 5.06 7.87 2.25
CA LYS A 61 6.37 7.28 1.94
C LYS A 61 6.91 6.37 3.04
N ILE A 62 6.79 6.78 4.30
CA ILE A 62 7.12 5.95 5.47
C ILE A 62 6.31 4.65 5.46
N GLY A 63 5.01 4.73 5.16
CA GLY A 63 4.15 3.57 5.00
C GLY A 63 4.63 2.63 3.90
N GLU A 64 4.90 3.17 2.71
CA GLU A 64 5.35 2.41 1.54
C GLU A 64 6.70 1.71 1.76
N LEU A 65 7.69 2.41 2.34
CA LEU A 65 9.02 1.84 2.65
C LEU A 65 8.91 0.70 3.68
N ALA A 66 8.08 0.90 4.71
CA ALA A 66 7.84 -0.11 5.73
C ALA A 66 7.13 -1.35 5.17
N ALA A 67 6.20 -1.15 4.23
CA ALA A 67 5.49 -2.22 3.57
C ALA A 67 6.39 -3.03 2.62
N ASP A 68 7.25 -2.37 1.84
CA ASP A 68 8.26 -3.04 1.01
C ASP A 68 9.21 -3.90 1.85
N ASP A 69 9.67 -3.36 2.98
CA ASP A 69 10.50 -4.12 3.92
C ASP A 69 9.81 -5.42 4.34
N PHE A 70 8.56 -5.31 4.77
CA PHE A 70 7.76 -6.47 5.18
C PHE A 70 7.60 -7.49 4.04
N VAL A 71 7.19 -7.04 2.85
CA VAL A 71 6.96 -7.94 1.71
C VAL A 71 8.23 -8.67 1.33
N ARG A 72 9.37 -7.96 1.22
CA ARG A 72 10.66 -8.57 0.87
C ARG A 72 11.19 -9.49 1.97
N SER A 73 10.92 -9.19 3.23
CA SER A 73 11.28 -10.06 4.35
C SER A 73 10.50 -11.37 4.31
N LYS A 74 9.20 -11.33 4.01
CA LYS A 74 8.35 -12.52 3.90
C LYS A 74 8.49 -13.26 2.58
N ARG A 75 8.84 -12.55 1.50
CA ARG A 75 9.00 -13.04 0.13
C ARG A 75 10.25 -12.42 -0.51
N PRO A 76 11.44 -12.97 -0.22
CA PRO A 76 12.71 -12.42 -0.73
C PRO A 76 12.81 -12.37 -2.26
N ASN A 77 12.07 -13.26 -2.96
CA ASN A 77 11.98 -13.34 -4.41
C ASN A 77 10.85 -12.48 -5.01
N ALA A 78 10.14 -11.68 -4.21
CA ALA A 78 9.07 -10.83 -4.71
C ALA A 78 9.61 -9.76 -5.67
N LYS A 79 9.10 -9.78 -6.90
CA LYS A 79 9.35 -8.78 -7.93
C LYS A 79 8.30 -7.67 -7.83
N LEU A 80 8.75 -6.43 -7.69
CA LEU A 80 7.85 -5.28 -7.73
C LEU A 80 7.37 -5.06 -9.18
N LEU A 81 6.06 -5.13 -9.41
CA LEU A 81 5.43 -4.82 -10.70
C LEU A 81 4.99 -3.35 -10.77
N HIS A 82 4.49 -2.83 -9.65
CA HIS A 82 4.07 -1.44 -9.52
C HIS A 82 4.32 -0.97 -8.08
N PRO A 83 4.80 0.27 -7.87
CA PRO A 83 5.22 1.23 -8.89
C PRO A 83 6.59 0.85 -9.48
N LYS A 84 7.16 1.70 -10.35
CA LYS A 84 8.48 1.42 -10.95
C LYS A 84 9.60 1.40 -9.92
N ASP A 85 9.53 2.32 -8.96
CA ASP A 85 10.50 2.47 -7.88
C ASP A 85 9.82 3.15 -6.70
N ILE A 86 9.82 2.48 -5.55
CA ILE A 86 9.17 2.96 -4.33
C ILE A 86 9.82 4.25 -3.82
N GLY A 87 11.15 4.41 -3.96
CA GLY A 87 11.89 5.57 -3.49
C GLY A 87 11.55 6.86 -4.23
N THR A 88 11.17 6.77 -5.51
CA THR A 88 10.89 7.94 -6.37
C THR A 88 9.42 8.10 -6.74
N SER A 89 8.61 7.07 -6.53
CA SER A 89 7.17 7.13 -6.80
C SER A 89 6.45 7.97 -5.76
N ILE A 90 5.37 8.60 -6.23
CA ILE A 90 4.45 9.39 -5.43
C ILE A 90 3.11 8.68 -5.50
N SER A 91 2.49 8.41 -4.35
CA SER A 91 1.13 7.86 -4.25
C SER A 91 0.16 8.70 -5.08
N LYS A 92 -0.62 8.06 -5.96
CA LYS A 92 -1.59 8.72 -6.83
C LYS A 92 -2.99 8.18 -6.59
N PRO A 93 -4.03 9.01 -6.75
CA PRO A 93 -5.38 8.49 -6.70
C PRO A 93 -5.68 7.52 -7.85
N GLY A 94 -5.91 6.25 -7.53
CA GLY A 94 -6.52 5.27 -8.44
C GLY A 94 -5.58 4.24 -9.06
N ASP A 95 -4.43 4.01 -8.46
CA ASP A 95 -3.66 2.78 -8.52
C ASP A 95 -3.60 2.13 -7.12
N PHE A 96 -2.94 0.99 -7.00
CA PHE A 96 -2.60 0.37 -5.72
C PHE A 96 -1.24 0.90 -5.28
N ASP A 97 -1.00 1.04 -3.96
CA ASP A 97 0.28 1.56 -3.46
C ASP A 97 1.46 0.70 -3.92
N MET A 98 1.34 -0.64 -3.84
CA MET A 98 2.26 -1.59 -4.50
C MET A 98 1.56 -2.85 -5.02
N VAL A 99 2.14 -3.46 -6.05
CA VAL A 99 1.81 -4.80 -6.54
C VAL A 99 3.10 -5.58 -6.77
N TYR A 100 3.19 -6.77 -6.18
CA TYR A 100 4.31 -7.69 -6.32
C TYR A 100 3.89 -8.98 -7.00
N GLU A 101 4.84 -9.59 -7.68
CA GLU A 101 4.76 -10.94 -8.21
C GLU A 101 5.78 -11.83 -7.52
N VAL A 102 5.33 -12.98 -7.03
CA VAL A 102 6.18 -14.04 -6.45
C VAL A 102 6.00 -15.27 -7.32
N GLU A 103 7.00 -15.64 -8.12
CA GLU A 103 6.89 -16.76 -9.06
C GLU A 103 7.08 -18.13 -8.37
N GLU A 104 7.94 -18.17 -7.35
CA GLU A 104 8.39 -19.42 -6.72
C GLU A 104 8.00 -19.51 -5.24
N PRO A 105 7.61 -20.71 -4.74
CA PRO A 105 7.35 -21.91 -5.54
C PRO A 105 6.05 -21.79 -6.35
N PRO A 106 5.89 -22.54 -7.47
CA PRO A 106 4.63 -22.58 -8.21
C PRO A 106 3.47 -23.02 -7.30
N PRO A 107 2.25 -22.46 -7.49
CA PRO A 107 1.84 -21.59 -8.59
C PRO A 107 2.29 -20.12 -8.46
N GLY A 108 3.07 -19.78 -7.44
CA GLY A 108 3.42 -18.42 -7.08
C GLY A 108 2.20 -17.63 -6.55
N GLU A 109 2.34 -16.33 -6.35
CA GLU A 109 1.25 -15.44 -5.95
C GLU A 109 1.44 -14.00 -6.44
N ILE A 110 0.34 -13.24 -6.45
CA ILE A 110 0.35 -11.78 -6.56
C ILE A 110 0.06 -11.18 -5.19
N ILE A 111 0.83 -10.18 -4.77
CA ILE A 111 0.59 -9.46 -3.51
C ILE A 111 0.26 -8.01 -3.84
N ILE A 112 -0.96 -7.59 -3.53
CA ILE A 112 -1.42 -6.21 -3.62
C ILE A 112 -1.30 -5.60 -2.22
N VAL A 113 -0.78 -4.38 -2.13
CA VAL A 113 -0.51 -3.70 -0.87
C VAL A 113 -1.19 -2.33 -0.85
N GLU A 114 -1.94 -2.05 0.23
CA GLU A 114 -2.27 -0.70 0.68
C GLU A 114 -1.38 -0.35 1.87
N ALA A 115 -0.57 0.69 1.73
CA ALA A 115 0.35 1.14 2.75
C ALA A 115 -0.09 2.46 3.36
N LYS A 116 -0.11 2.52 4.70
CA LYS A 116 -0.54 3.69 5.46
C LYS A 116 0.48 4.01 6.54
N GLY A 117 1.17 5.14 6.43
CA GLY A 117 1.99 5.67 7.52
C GLY A 117 1.19 6.60 8.43
N GLY A 118 1.56 6.59 9.71
CA GLY A 118 0.92 7.38 10.75
C GLY A 118 -0.52 6.94 11.04
N SER A 119 -1.41 7.92 11.12
CA SER A 119 -2.84 7.73 11.38
C SER A 119 -3.70 7.71 10.12
N SER A 120 -3.09 7.73 8.93
CA SER A 120 -3.80 7.79 7.65
C SER A 120 -4.83 6.65 7.53
N PRO A 121 -6.11 6.96 7.25
CA PRO A 121 -7.13 5.93 7.08
C PRO A 121 -7.00 5.26 5.71
N LEU A 122 -7.67 4.12 5.57
CA LEU A 122 -7.93 3.55 4.24
C LEU A 122 -8.81 4.48 3.42
N GLY A 123 -8.44 4.63 2.15
CA GLY A 123 -9.21 5.39 1.17
C GLY A 123 -10.53 4.70 0.82
N SER A 124 -11.45 5.46 0.24
CA SER A 124 -12.66 4.94 -0.37
C SER A 124 -12.95 5.63 -1.70
N ARG A 125 -13.73 4.99 -2.55
CA ARG A 125 -14.14 5.50 -3.87
C ARG A 125 -15.62 5.25 -4.07
N LYS A 126 -16.33 6.24 -4.63
CA LYS A 126 -17.70 6.05 -5.09
C LYS A 126 -17.72 5.25 -6.40
N ILE A 127 -18.41 4.13 -6.40
CA ILE A 127 -18.60 3.22 -7.55
C ILE A 127 -20.11 3.06 -7.74
N GLY A 128 -20.64 3.66 -8.80
CA GLY A 128 -22.10 3.84 -8.95
C GLY A 128 -22.67 4.63 -7.78
N ASN A 129 -23.62 4.01 -7.06
CA ASN A 129 -24.31 4.63 -5.91
C ASN A 129 -23.69 4.26 -4.54
N GLU A 130 -22.61 3.48 -4.52
CA GLU A 130 -22.01 2.96 -3.30
C GLU A 130 -20.61 3.53 -3.08
N ALA A 131 -20.25 3.85 -1.83
CA ALA A 131 -18.86 4.12 -1.48
C ALA A 131 -18.19 2.79 -1.11
N CYS A 132 -17.10 2.44 -1.77
CA CYS A 132 -16.33 1.22 -1.52
C CYS A 132 -14.97 1.56 -0.94
N GLN A 133 -14.60 0.92 0.17
CA GLN A 133 -13.30 1.11 0.81
C GLN A 133 -12.21 0.27 0.12
N GLN A 134 -10.97 0.74 0.18
CA GLN A 134 -9.78 -0.08 -0.07
C GLN A 134 -9.86 -1.40 0.72
N GLY A 135 -9.45 -2.50 0.09
CA GLY A 135 -9.59 -3.85 0.64
C GLY A 135 -10.88 -4.59 0.27
N THR A 136 -11.84 -3.94 -0.39
CA THR A 136 -13.06 -4.59 -0.90
C THR A 136 -12.90 -5.06 -2.35
N ALA A 137 -13.62 -6.11 -2.75
CA ALA A 137 -13.57 -6.64 -4.11
C ALA A 137 -13.99 -5.61 -5.17
N LYS A 138 -15.07 -4.85 -4.91
CA LYS A 138 -15.55 -3.78 -5.80
C LYS A 138 -14.51 -2.69 -5.99
N TYR A 139 -13.83 -2.28 -4.92
CA TYR A 139 -12.75 -1.30 -5.01
C TYR A 139 -11.60 -1.84 -5.85
N ALA A 140 -11.11 -3.04 -5.54
CA ALA A 140 -10.00 -3.66 -6.27
C ALA A 140 -10.32 -3.83 -7.77
N ALA A 141 -11.52 -4.30 -8.12
CA ALA A 141 -11.98 -4.41 -9.51
C ALA A 141 -11.94 -3.06 -10.24
N ALA A 142 -12.41 -1.99 -9.59
CA ALA A 142 -12.39 -0.65 -10.17
C ALA A 142 -10.97 -0.11 -10.37
N ILE A 143 -10.05 -0.38 -9.44
CA ILE A 143 -8.64 0.00 -9.56
C ILE A 143 -7.95 -0.79 -10.68
N VAL A 144 -8.10 -2.12 -10.73
CA VAL A 144 -7.59 -2.95 -11.83
C VAL A 144 -8.15 -2.48 -13.18
N GLY A 145 -9.44 -2.14 -13.24
CA GLY A 145 -10.08 -1.53 -14.39
C GLY A 145 -9.42 -0.23 -14.84
N LYS A 146 -9.17 0.69 -13.89
CA LYS A 146 -8.50 1.96 -14.17
C LYS A 146 -7.05 1.75 -14.61
N MET A 147 -6.27 0.96 -13.88
CA MET A 147 -4.87 0.66 -14.18
C MET A 147 -4.71 0.04 -15.57
N SER A 148 -5.63 -0.83 -16.00
CA SER A 148 -5.60 -1.46 -17.33
C SER A 148 -5.83 -0.53 -18.52
N ARG A 149 -6.35 0.68 -18.27
CA ARG A 149 -6.58 1.71 -19.30
C ARG A 149 -5.37 2.61 -19.52
N ASN A 150 -4.34 2.50 -18.68
CA ASN A 150 -3.06 3.17 -18.94
C ASN A 150 -2.39 2.60 -20.18
N GLY A 151 -1.41 3.34 -20.71
CA GLY A 151 -0.60 2.89 -21.85
C GLY A 151 0.02 1.51 -21.60
N ARG A 152 0.13 0.70 -22.66
CA ARG A 152 0.82 -0.60 -22.58
C ARG A 152 2.24 -0.42 -22.05
N ASN A 153 2.75 -1.42 -21.35
CA ASN A 153 4.09 -1.43 -20.74
C ASN A 153 4.31 -0.39 -19.63
N THR A 154 3.26 0.31 -19.17
CA THR A 154 3.31 1.04 -17.89
C THR A 154 3.23 0.06 -16.73
N THR A 155 3.78 0.41 -15.57
CA THR A 155 3.72 -0.46 -14.38
C THR A 155 2.29 -0.77 -13.95
N GLU A 156 1.40 0.21 -14.10
CA GLU A 156 -0.03 0.10 -13.83
C GLU A 156 -0.66 -0.94 -14.74
N TRP A 157 -0.36 -0.87 -16.04
CA TRP A 157 -0.87 -1.83 -17.01
C TRP A 157 -0.33 -3.25 -16.75
N GLU A 158 0.97 -3.40 -16.48
CA GLU A 158 1.58 -4.70 -16.18
C GLU A 158 1.04 -5.33 -14.89
N ALA A 159 0.87 -4.52 -13.83
CA ALA A 159 0.26 -4.98 -12.59
C ALA A 159 -1.20 -5.41 -12.82
N ALA A 160 -2.01 -4.60 -13.52
CA ALA A 160 -3.38 -4.95 -13.82
C ALA A 160 -3.49 -6.23 -14.66
N LYS A 161 -2.61 -6.41 -15.65
CA LYS A 161 -2.53 -7.62 -16.46
C LYS A 161 -2.17 -8.85 -15.61
N SER A 162 -1.18 -8.72 -14.74
CA SER A 162 -0.72 -9.81 -13.87
C SER A 162 -1.79 -10.24 -12.86
N ILE A 163 -2.49 -9.27 -12.26
CA ILE A 163 -3.65 -9.52 -11.38
C ILE A 163 -4.76 -10.28 -12.13
N ARG A 164 -5.13 -9.84 -13.34
CA ARG A 164 -6.16 -10.51 -14.15
C ARG A 164 -5.74 -11.93 -14.54
N ASN A 165 -4.48 -12.13 -14.92
CA ASN A 165 -3.97 -13.44 -15.28
C ASN A 165 -4.01 -14.40 -14.09
N ALA A 166 -3.55 -13.95 -12.91
CA ALA A 166 -3.60 -14.75 -11.69
C ALA A 166 -5.05 -15.12 -11.30
N SER A 167 -5.94 -14.13 -11.37
CA SER A 167 -7.37 -14.30 -11.12
C SER A 167 -8.01 -15.34 -12.05
N ARG A 168 -7.65 -15.36 -13.34
CA ARG A 168 -8.17 -16.34 -14.32
C ARG A 168 -7.61 -17.74 -14.13
N SER A 169 -6.32 -17.86 -13.83
CA SER A 169 -5.64 -19.14 -13.64
C SER A 169 -5.88 -19.75 -12.25
N GLY A 170 -6.48 -19.01 -11.32
CA GLY A 170 -6.65 -19.44 -9.94
C GLY A 170 -5.36 -19.33 -9.11
N ARG A 171 -4.35 -18.59 -9.59
CA ARG A 171 -3.14 -18.28 -8.82
C ARG A 171 -3.54 -17.36 -7.65
N PRO A 172 -3.03 -17.60 -6.43
CA PRO A 172 -3.33 -16.79 -5.26
C PRO A 172 -3.09 -15.30 -5.49
N ILE A 173 -4.03 -14.47 -5.03
CA ILE A 173 -3.87 -13.02 -4.93
C ILE A 173 -4.09 -12.64 -3.46
N ARG A 174 -3.03 -12.17 -2.80
CA ARG A 174 -3.07 -11.66 -1.43
C ARG A 174 -3.28 -10.16 -1.50
N TYR A 175 -4.23 -9.64 -0.74
CA TYR A 175 -4.46 -8.19 -0.64
C TYR A 175 -4.26 -7.75 0.80
N ILE A 176 -3.19 -7.04 1.07
CA ILE A 176 -2.77 -6.67 2.43
C ILE A 176 -2.86 -5.17 2.67
N HIS A 177 -3.11 -4.84 3.93
CA HIS A 177 -3.03 -3.51 4.49
C HIS A 177 -1.88 -3.47 5.48
N THR A 178 -0.95 -2.55 5.26
CA THR A 178 0.11 -2.24 6.21
C THR A 178 -0.16 -0.90 6.86
N LYS A 179 -0.01 -0.87 8.19
CA LYS A 179 -0.08 0.34 8.98
C LYS A 179 1.22 0.51 9.73
N THR A 180 1.84 1.67 9.56
CA THR A 180 3.11 2.04 10.19
C THR A 180 2.85 3.23 11.12
N PRO A 181 2.45 2.99 12.38
CA PRO A 181 2.23 4.06 13.34
C PRO A 181 3.51 4.87 13.53
N ILE A 182 3.34 6.19 13.54
CA ILE A 182 4.40 7.14 13.91
C ILE A 182 4.01 7.64 15.31
N SER A 183 4.90 7.45 16.28
CA SER A 183 4.66 7.93 17.66
C SER A 183 4.60 9.45 17.73
N GLU A 184 4.10 9.98 18.84
CA GLU A 184 4.15 11.44 19.11
C GLU A 184 5.57 11.99 19.10
N SER A 185 6.55 11.16 19.48
CA SER A 185 7.98 11.50 19.41
C SER A 185 8.58 11.38 17.99
N GLY A 186 7.75 11.21 16.96
CA GLY A 186 8.18 11.12 15.57
C GLY A 186 8.98 9.85 15.23
N LYS A 187 8.74 8.72 15.92
CA LYS A 187 9.47 7.46 15.67
C LYS A 187 8.56 6.38 15.12
N VAL A 188 9.14 5.50 14.30
CA VAL A 188 8.52 4.25 13.85
C VAL A 188 9.19 3.09 14.58
N SER A 189 8.41 2.28 15.29
CA SER A 189 8.95 1.11 15.99
C SER A 189 8.46 -0.21 15.42
N LYS A 190 7.25 -0.26 14.86
CA LYS A 190 6.57 -1.50 14.46
C LYS A 190 5.67 -1.27 13.26
N VAL A 191 5.55 -2.29 12.42
CA VAL A 191 4.59 -2.34 11.31
C VAL A 191 3.51 -3.37 11.64
N LYS A 192 2.25 -2.95 11.46
CA LYS A 192 1.09 -3.83 11.57
C LYS A 192 0.66 -4.24 10.17
N VAL A 193 0.52 -5.52 9.94
CA VAL A 193 0.06 -6.06 8.66
C VAL A 193 -1.19 -6.89 8.89
N LYS A 194 -2.21 -6.65 8.07
CA LYS A 194 -3.40 -7.50 8.00
C LYS A 194 -3.77 -7.78 6.56
N GLU A 195 -4.19 -9.00 6.29
CA GLU A 195 -4.76 -9.35 5.00
C GLU A 195 -6.28 -9.11 4.99
N PHE A 196 -6.77 -8.52 3.90
CA PHE A 196 -8.20 -8.34 3.68
C PHE A 196 -8.89 -9.68 3.42
N ASN A 197 -10.10 -9.83 3.99
CA ASN A 197 -10.98 -10.94 3.68
C ASN A 197 -11.76 -10.62 2.41
N VAL A 198 -11.13 -10.87 1.27
CA VAL A 198 -11.70 -10.55 -0.03
C VAL A 198 -11.46 -11.68 -1.02
N ASP A 199 -12.52 -12.13 -1.65
CA ASP A 199 -12.44 -12.89 -2.88
C ASP A 199 -12.47 -11.90 -4.05
N LEU A 200 -11.36 -11.80 -4.76
CA LEU A 200 -11.24 -10.93 -5.92
C LEU A 200 -11.95 -11.53 -7.14
N GLY A 201 -12.38 -12.79 -7.11
CA GLY A 201 -13.11 -13.44 -8.20
C GLY A 201 -12.30 -13.48 -9.49
N LYS A 202 -12.99 -13.71 -10.62
CA LYS A 202 -12.42 -13.67 -11.98
C LYS A 202 -12.66 -12.30 -12.62
N PHE A 203 -11.59 -11.60 -13.00
CA PHE A 203 -11.62 -10.33 -13.74
C PHE A 203 -11.27 -10.47 -15.24
#